data_AF-A0A7L0UJG7-F1
#
_entry.id   AF-A0A7L0UJG7-F1
#
_cell.length_a   1.000
_cell.length_b   1.000
_cell.length_c   1.000
_cell.angle_alpha   90.00
_cell.angle_beta   90.00
_cell.angle_gamma   90.00
#
_symmetry.space_group_name_H-M   'P 1'
#
loop_
_entity.id
_entity.type
_entity.pdbx_description
1 polymer ?
#
loop_
_entity_poly.entity_id
_entity_poly.type
_entity_poly.pdbx_seq_one_letter_code
_entity_poly.pdbx_strand_id
1 'polypeptide(L)'
;VELVMVVDHAAFQNYPNLQRVRTRALEIANQVDVFFQPLGVRVALLAVEVWSEGDRFAVGGSARAALERFLRWRQEELLPRLPHDNAQLLTGAHFEDVAVGMSAQASMCSPARSGGVSMVSTPCPHPVPLHLPTLTPLVPQDHSVSALIVASTVAHQLGHNLGMRHDSAGRFCDCSDQRQDRGCIMAPPTGLTPGLSFSNCSQQDLERSLRWGQGWCLSNVPEPQRLAGSPFCGNRFLEPGEGCDCGLSLECTDPCCNSSTCQLVPGAACATGDACCQDCQLLRAGHPCREPLGECDLPEFCDGVSPHCPPDTFLQDGQPCARGRASCYGGACATYEGQCQQLLGTGASPVSSSCVASLNAKGDKRGHCGQLPNG
;
A
#
# COMPACT_ATOMS: atom_id res chain seq x y z
N VAL A 1 0.50 -7.12 -0.83
CA VAL A 1 0.08 -6.15 0.21
C VAL A 1 -1.24 -6.59 0.79
N GLU A 2 -1.21 -7.17 1.97
CA GLU A 2 -2.33 -7.43 2.85
C GLU A 2 -2.82 -6.10 3.47
N LEU A 3 -3.90 -5.54 2.91
CA LEU A 3 -4.45 -4.24 3.28
C LEU A 3 -5.61 -4.38 4.26
N VAL A 4 -5.63 -3.52 5.28
CA VAL A 4 -6.82 -3.27 6.11
C VAL A 4 -7.31 -1.85 5.86
N MET A 5 -8.60 -1.70 5.58
CA MET A 5 -9.24 -0.38 5.51
C MET A 5 -10.00 -0.10 6.79
N VAL A 6 -9.81 1.10 7.34
CA VAL A 6 -10.53 1.60 8.51
C VAL A 6 -11.37 2.78 8.09
N VAL A 7 -12.65 2.80 8.44
CA VAL A 7 -13.59 3.88 8.12
C VAL A 7 -13.98 4.57 9.41
N ASP A 8 -13.64 5.84 9.52
CA ASP A 8 -13.94 6.63 10.71
C ASP A 8 -15.45 6.93 10.83
N HIS A 9 -15.85 7.47 11.98
CA HIS A 9 -17.24 7.75 12.28
C HIS A 9 -17.81 8.80 11.32
N ALA A 10 -17.06 9.85 10.99
CA ALA A 10 -17.51 10.89 10.07
C ALA A 10 -17.78 10.32 8.65
N ALA A 11 -16.90 9.45 8.13
CA ALA A 11 -17.09 8.76 6.86
C ALA A 11 -18.27 7.79 6.91
N PHE A 12 -18.48 7.10 8.03
CA PHE A 12 -19.65 6.26 8.23
C PHE A 12 -20.95 7.08 8.22
N GLN A 13 -20.99 8.28 8.80
CA GLN A 13 -22.19 9.13 8.81
C GLN A 13 -22.60 9.59 7.41
N ASN A 14 -21.71 9.60 6.41
CA ASN A 14 -22.07 9.85 5.02
C ASN A 14 -22.94 8.73 4.43
N TYR A 15 -22.79 7.49 4.95
CA TYR A 15 -23.55 6.30 4.57
C TYR A 15 -23.81 5.43 5.79
N PRO A 16 -24.79 5.74 6.67
CA PRO A 16 -24.98 5.07 7.95
C PRO A 16 -25.61 3.68 7.80
N ASN A 17 -24.93 2.82 7.03
CA ASN A 17 -25.27 1.46 6.69
C ASN A 17 -23.95 0.68 6.54
N LEU A 18 -23.70 -0.24 7.47
CA LEU A 18 -22.46 -1.01 7.53
C LEU A 18 -22.19 -1.80 6.24
N GLN A 19 -23.23 -2.37 5.62
CA GLN A 19 -23.06 -3.14 4.38
C GLN A 19 -22.65 -2.23 3.23
N ARG A 20 -23.29 -1.06 3.09
CA ARG A 20 -22.94 -0.09 2.04
C ARG A 20 -21.50 0.40 2.17
N VAL A 21 -21.03 0.66 3.39
CA VAL A 21 -19.63 1.06 3.65
C VAL A 21 -18.66 -0.06 3.32
N ARG A 22 -18.98 -1.32 3.69
CA ARG A 22 -18.14 -2.48 3.35
C ARG A 22 -18.06 -2.73 1.86
N THR A 23 -19.18 -2.71 1.14
CA THR A 23 -19.21 -2.82 -0.33
C THR A 23 -18.36 -1.74 -0.98
N ARG A 24 -18.51 -0.49 -0.53
CA ARG A 24 -17.71 0.63 -1.04
C ARG A 24 -16.21 0.47 -0.76
N ALA A 25 -15.82 -0.02 0.41
CA ALA A 25 -14.42 -0.30 0.73
C ALA A 25 -13.83 -1.42 -0.16
N LEU A 26 -14.63 -2.46 -0.48
CA LEU A 26 -14.24 -3.49 -1.45
C LEU A 26 -14.04 -2.91 -2.86
N GLU A 27 -14.95 -2.06 -3.34
CA GLU A 27 -14.80 -1.36 -4.62
C GLU A 27 -13.51 -0.53 -4.68
N ILE A 28 -13.21 0.22 -3.60
CA ILE A 28 -11.98 1.00 -3.48
C ILE A 28 -10.76 0.07 -3.53
N ALA A 29 -10.76 -1.01 -2.77
CA ALA A 29 -9.63 -1.95 -2.70
C ALA A 29 -9.36 -2.63 -4.05
N ASN A 30 -10.42 -3.08 -4.75
CA ASN A 30 -10.30 -3.68 -6.08
C ASN A 30 -9.69 -2.69 -7.08
N GLN A 31 -10.10 -1.42 -7.02
CA GLN A 31 -9.53 -0.39 -7.89
C GLN A 31 -8.08 -0.05 -7.54
N VAL A 32 -7.72 -0.07 -6.25
CA VAL A 32 -6.33 0.06 -5.79
C VAL A 32 -5.49 -1.10 -6.33
N ASP A 33 -5.95 -2.35 -6.25
CA ASP A 33 -5.24 -3.51 -6.81
C ASP A 33 -4.95 -3.32 -8.30
N VAL A 34 -5.96 -2.93 -9.09
CA VAL A 34 -5.82 -2.65 -10.53
C VAL A 34 -4.72 -1.62 -10.82
N PHE A 35 -4.60 -0.56 -10.00
CA PHE A 35 -3.55 0.44 -10.18
C PHE A 35 -2.14 -0.09 -9.92
N PHE A 36 -1.99 -1.06 -9.01
CA PHE A 36 -0.70 -1.63 -8.63
C PHE A 36 -0.27 -2.82 -9.49
N GLN A 37 -1.21 -3.49 -10.19
CA GLN A 37 -0.90 -4.63 -11.06
C GLN A 37 0.22 -4.37 -12.10
N PRO A 38 0.28 -3.22 -12.81
CA PRO A 38 1.37 -2.92 -13.75
C PRO A 38 2.76 -2.82 -13.09
N LEU A 39 2.81 -2.61 -11.77
CA LEU A 39 4.05 -2.58 -10.99
C LEU A 39 4.43 -3.95 -10.42
N GLY A 40 3.68 -5.02 -10.75
CA GLY A 40 3.89 -6.34 -10.19
C GLY A 40 3.48 -6.47 -8.72
N VAL A 41 2.67 -5.54 -8.22
CA VAL A 41 2.20 -5.54 -6.81
C VAL A 41 0.71 -5.87 -6.78
N ARG A 42 0.33 -6.77 -5.88
CA ARG A 42 -1.07 -7.10 -5.59
C ARG A 42 -1.50 -6.52 -4.25
N VAL A 43 -2.73 -5.99 -4.19
CA VAL A 43 -3.32 -5.40 -2.99
C VAL A 43 -4.58 -6.19 -2.62
N ALA A 44 -4.46 -6.99 -1.57
CA ALA A 44 -5.51 -7.86 -1.07
C ALA A 44 -6.18 -7.21 0.15
N LEU A 45 -7.49 -6.97 0.11
CA LEU A 45 -8.22 -6.48 1.27
C LEU A 45 -8.48 -7.64 2.24
N LEU A 46 -7.96 -7.55 3.46
CA LEU A 46 -8.20 -8.56 4.50
C LEU A 46 -9.40 -8.23 5.38
N ALA A 47 -9.59 -6.94 5.69
CA ALA A 47 -10.67 -6.51 6.56
C ALA A 47 -11.07 -5.06 6.33
N VAL A 48 -12.32 -4.77 6.70
CA VAL A 48 -12.88 -3.42 6.80
C VAL A 48 -13.37 -3.22 8.23
N GLU A 49 -12.72 -2.31 8.95
CA GLU A 49 -13.16 -1.89 10.28
C GLU A 49 -13.92 -0.57 10.19
N VAL A 50 -15.10 -0.49 10.80
CA VAL A 50 -15.95 0.69 10.74
C VAL A 50 -16.23 1.19 12.15
N TRP A 51 -15.91 2.46 12.43
CA TRP A 51 -16.16 3.10 13.72
C TRP A 51 -17.57 3.69 13.79
N SER A 52 -18.59 2.82 13.74
CA SER A 52 -19.99 3.24 13.65
C SER A 52 -20.54 3.90 14.91
N GLU A 53 -19.94 3.67 16.08
CA GLU A 53 -20.38 4.22 17.37
C GLU A 53 -19.60 5.47 17.81
N GLY A 54 -18.45 5.73 17.18
CA GLY A 54 -17.56 6.84 17.49
C GLY A 54 -16.11 6.49 17.22
N ASP A 55 -15.29 7.52 16.96
CA ASP A 55 -13.88 7.34 16.65
C ASP A 55 -13.07 6.80 17.84
N ARG A 56 -12.04 6.00 17.57
CA ARG A 56 -11.10 5.52 18.59
C ARG A 56 -10.15 6.60 19.08
N PHE A 57 -9.97 7.65 18.28
CA PHE A 57 -9.17 8.83 18.59
C PHE A 57 -9.64 10.01 17.74
N ALA A 58 -9.22 11.23 18.10
CA ALA A 58 -9.58 12.40 17.31
C ALA A 58 -8.96 12.36 15.90
N VAL A 59 -9.77 12.41 14.83
CA VAL A 59 -9.25 12.35 13.45
C VAL A 59 -8.97 13.74 12.87
N GLY A 60 -9.86 14.73 13.01
CA GLY A 60 -9.76 16.04 12.33
C GLY A 60 -8.60 16.96 12.74
N GLY A 61 -8.50 18.11 12.05
CA GLY A 61 -7.49 19.16 12.27
C GLY A 61 -6.26 18.96 11.40
N SER A 62 -5.14 18.52 11.98
CA SER A 62 -3.90 18.24 11.23
C SER A 62 -3.82 16.77 10.81
N ALA A 63 -3.63 16.53 9.51
CA ALA A 63 -3.42 15.20 8.94
C ALA A 63 -2.21 14.49 9.54
N ARG A 64 -1.13 15.23 9.83
CA ARG A 64 0.05 14.68 10.51
C ARG A 64 -0.31 14.12 11.88
N ALA A 65 -1.05 14.89 12.67
CA ALA A 65 -1.45 14.47 14.01
C ALA A 65 -2.43 13.28 13.96
N ALA A 66 -3.32 13.26 12.96
CA ALA A 66 -4.24 12.15 12.71
C ALA A 66 -3.49 10.86 12.35
N LEU A 67 -2.53 10.95 11.42
CA LEU A 67 -1.68 9.83 11.01
C LEU A 67 -0.87 9.27 12.18
N GLU A 68 -0.26 10.14 13.01
CA GLU A 68 0.49 9.71 14.19
C GLU A 68 -0.38 8.91 15.18
N ARG A 69 -1.62 9.37 15.44
CA ARG A 69 -2.57 8.65 16.30
C ARG A 69 -3.04 7.34 15.67
N PHE A 70 -3.33 7.35 14.37
CA PHE A 70 -3.75 6.16 13.63
C PHE A 70 -2.68 5.08 13.62
N LEU A 71 -1.43 5.44 13.36
CA LEU A 71 -0.31 4.49 13.33
C LEU A 71 -0.01 3.92 14.72
N ARG A 72 -0.12 4.73 15.78
CA ARG A 72 -0.02 4.24 17.16
C ARG A 72 -1.12 3.24 17.48
N TRP A 73 -2.38 3.60 17.20
CA TRP A 73 -3.53 2.70 17.37
C TRP A 73 -3.37 1.42 16.55
N ARG A 74 -2.88 1.51 15.30
CA ARG A 74 -2.59 0.35 14.47
C ARG A 74 -1.60 -0.60 15.17
N GLN A 75 -0.52 -0.06 15.70
CA GLN A 75 0.53 -0.83 16.36
C GLN A 75 0.05 -1.48 17.66
N GLU A 76 -0.69 -0.73 18.49
CA GLU A 76 -1.07 -1.15 19.83
C GLU A 76 -2.35 -2.01 19.87
N GLU A 77 -3.28 -1.81 18.93
CA GLU A 77 -4.61 -2.44 18.96
C GLU A 77 -4.95 -3.28 17.73
N LEU A 78 -4.64 -2.82 16.51
CA LEU A 78 -5.05 -3.52 15.27
C LEU A 78 -4.12 -4.70 14.94
N LEU A 79 -2.81 -4.46 14.91
CA LEU A 79 -1.80 -5.46 14.56
C LEU A 79 -1.85 -6.71 15.47
N PRO A 80 -2.00 -6.59 16.81
CA PRO A 80 -2.03 -7.76 17.70
C PRO A 80 -3.20 -8.73 17.44
N ARG A 81 -4.32 -8.24 16.89
CA ARG A 81 -5.53 -9.05 16.64
C ARG A 81 -5.71 -9.43 15.18
N LEU A 82 -5.10 -8.70 14.25
CA LEU A 82 -5.20 -8.93 12.83
C LEU A 82 -3.84 -8.61 12.19
N PRO A 83 -2.97 -9.61 11.95
CA PRO A 83 -1.75 -9.42 11.18
C PRO A 83 -2.07 -8.89 9.78
N HIS A 84 -1.31 -7.90 9.30
CA HIS A 84 -1.48 -7.29 7.97
C HIS A 84 -0.27 -6.40 7.63
N ASP A 85 -0.04 -6.16 6.35
CA ASP A 85 1.11 -5.40 5.86
C ASP A 85 0.93 -3.89 6.05
N ASN A 86 -0.27 -3.37 5.76
CA ASN A 86 -0.55 -1.94 5.73
C ASN A 86 -2.01 -1.63 6.11
N ALA A 87 -2.25 -0.52 6.78
CA ALA A 87 -3.62 -0.05 7.06
C ALA A 87 -3.86 1.37 6.54
N GLN A 88 -5.05 1.62 6.01
CA GLN A 88 -5.45 2.93 5.48
C GLN A 88 -6.73 3.40 6.16
N LEU A 89 -6.70 4.58 6.78
CA LEU A 89 -7.86 5.24 7.36
C LEU A 89 -8.56 6.10 6.31
N LEU A 90 -9.84 5.84 6.09
CA LEU A 90 -10.76 6.61 5.29
C LEU A 90 -11.57 7.53 6.21
N THR A 91 -11.38 8.84 6.08
CA THR A 91 -12.00 9.83 6.98
C THR A 91 -12.95 10.77 6.27
N GLY A 92 -14.11 11.01 6.90
CA GLY A 92 -15.04 12.05 6.48
C GLY A 92 -14.64 13.45 6.95
N ALA A 93 -13.67 13.55 7.87
CA ALA A 93 -13.17 14.81 8.41
C ALA A 93 -12.30 15.56 7.39
N HIS A 94 -12.26 16.88 7.53
CA HIS A 94 -11.38 17.75 6.76
C HIS A 94 -10.06 17.99 7.50
N PHE A 95 -8.97 18.02 6.74
CA PHE A 95 -7.65 18.42 7.22
C PHE A 95 -7.31 19.84 6.77
N GLU A 96 -6.63 20.58 7.63
CA GLU A 96 -6.25 21.99 7.40
C GLU A 96 -4.90 22.13 6.69
N ASP A 97 -4.06 21.09 6.73
CA ASP A 97 -2.65 21.12 6.34
C ASP A 97 -2.32 20.31 5.06
N VAL A 98 -3.29 19.57 4.52
CA VAL A 98 -3.12 18.76 3.29
C VAL A 98 -4.38 18.78 2.43
N ALA A 99 -4.22 18.52 1.13
CA ALA A 99 -5.32 18.53 0.18
C ALA A 99 -6.19 17.26 0.20
N VAL A 100 -5.60 16.08 0.39
CA VAL A 100 -6.30 14.78 0.23
C VAL A 100 -5.95 13.71 1.26
N GLY A 101 -4.77 13.76 1.89
CA GLY A 101 -4.33 12.73 2.82
C GLY A 101 -2.86 12.87 3.22
N MET A 102 -2.40 11.96 4.06
CA MET A 102 -1.01 11.87 4.49
C MET A 102 -0.63 10.41 4.80
N SER A 103 0.62 10.04 4.52
CA SER A 103 1.17 8.72 4.80
C SER A 103 2.64 8.84 5.17
N ALA A 104 3.16 7.82 5.84
CA ALA A 104 4.59 7.74 6.11
C ALA A 104 5.34 7.31 4.84
N GLN A 105 6.40 8.03 4.50
CA GLN A 105 7.27 7.66 3.39
C GLN A 105 8.08 6.41 3.74
N ALA A 106 8.20 5.49 2.78
CA ALA A 106 9.14 4.37 2.82
C ALA A 106 9.01 3.58 4.13
N SER A 107 7.80 3.09 4.38
CA SER A 107 7.38 2.54 5.67
C SER A 107 6.61 1.23 5.58
N MET A 108 6.45 0.67 4.38
CA MET A 108 5.78 -0.61 4.17
C MET A 108 6.38 -1.69 5.07
N CYS A 109 5.52 -2.55 5.64
CA CYS A 109 5.86 -3.60 6.62
C CYS A 109 6.29 -3.09 8.01
N SER A 110 6.55 -1.80 8.20
CA SER A 110 6.87 -1.27 9.53
C SER A 110 5.67 -1.43 10.49
N PRO A 111 5.84 -2.03 11.67
CA PRO A 111 4.77 -2.12 12.67
C PRO A 111 4.24 -0.73 13.08
N ALA A 112 5.14 0.24 13.22
CA ALA A 112 4.83 1.58 13.70
C ALA A 112 4.47 2.59 12.59
N ARG A 113 4.79 2.29 11.32
CA ARG A 113 4.71 3.30 10.23
C ARG A 113 3.99 2.84 8.96
N SER A 114 3.62 1.58 8.82
CA SER A 114 2.96 1.09 7.59
C SER A 114 1.48 1.47 7.55
N GLY A 115 1.18 2.68 7.09
CA GLY A 115 -0.18 3.13 6.86
C GLY A 115 -0.30 4.58 6.41
N GLY A 116 -1.55 4.99 6.19
CA GLY A 116 -1.93 6.32 5.71
C GLY A 116 -3.35 6.73 6.14
N VAL A 117 -3.64 8.02 5.99
CA VAL A 117 -4.96 8.63 6.20
C VAL A 117 -5.39 9.34 4.92
N SER A 118 -6.62 9.10 4.48
CA SER A 118 -7.18 9.63 3.23
C SER A 118 -8.57 10.21 3.46
N MET A 119 -8.80 11.43 3.00
CA MET A 119 -10.12 12.08 3.05
C MET A 119 -11.04 11.48 1.99
N VAL A 120 -12.27 11.13 2.37
CA VAL A 120 -13.30 10.59 1.46
C VAL A 120 -14.40 11.59 1.13
N SER A 121 -14.31 12.80 1.68
CA SER A 121 -15.18 13.94 1.38
C SER A 121 -14.45 14.90 0.44
N THR A 122 -15.11 15.42 -0.61
CA THR A 122 -14.48 16.46 -1.43
C THR A 122 -14.21 17.70 -0.57
N PRO A 123 -13.01 18.31 -0.65
CA PRO A 123 -12.92 19.72 -0.30
C PRO A 123 -13.76 20.46 -1.35
N CYS A 124 -14.96 20.91 -1.00
CA CYS A 124 -15.50 22.06 -1.71
C CYS A 124 -14.60 23.23 -1.30
N PRO A 125 -13.75 23.77 -2.18
CA PRO A 125 -12.90 24.89 -1.82
C PRO A 125 -13.81 26.13 -1.83
N HIS A 126 -14.35 26.47 -0.67
CA HIS A 126 -15.19 27.64 -0.44
C HIS A 126 -16.53 27.67 -1.20
N PRO A 127 -17.56 28.33 -0.64
CA PRO A 127 -18.65 28.81 -1.45
C PRO A 127 -18.05 29.81 -2.44
N VAL A 128 -17.92 29.43 -3.71
CA VAL A 128 -17.82 30.42 -4.78
C VAL A 128 -19.10 31.25 -4.64
N PRO A 129 -19.04 32.56 -4.37
CA PRO A 129 -20.22 33.39 -4.44
C PRO A 129 -20.58 33.49 -5.93
N LEU A 130 -21.27 32.49 -6.45
CA LEU A 130 -22.00 32.62 -7.70
C LEU A 130 -23.11 33.62 -7.38
N HIS A 131 -22.80 34.88 -7.65
CA HIS A 131 -23.77 35.96 -7.78
C HIS A 131 -24.60 35.70 -9.04
N LEU A 132 -25.43 34.66 -9.01
CA LEU A 132 -26.49 34.43 -9.97
C LEU A 132 -27.78 34.25 -9.17
N PRO A 133 -28.67 35.24 -9.12
CA PRO A 133 -29.97 35.04 -8.51
C PRO A 133 -30.76 34.12 -9.43
N THR A 134 -31.54 33.21 -8.85
CA THR A 134 -32.53 32.35 -9.51
C THR A 134 -32.02 31.13 -10.25
N LEU A 135 -31.60 30.10 -9.51
CA LEU A 135 -32.00 28.73 -9.83
C LEU A 135 -32.45 28.02 -8.54
N THR A 136 -33.52 27.27 -8.68
CA THR A 136 -34.18 26.40 -7.69
C THR A 136 -33.20 25.61 -6.82
N PRO A 137 -33.56 25.22 -5.58
CA PRO A 137 -32.72 24.35 -4.78
C PRO A 137 -32.50 23.07 -5.57
N LEU A 138 -31.30 22.93 -6.13
CA LEU A 138 -30.83 21.68 -6.69
C LEU A 138 -30.93 20.67 -5.54
N VAL A 139 -31.71 19.62 -5.80
CA VAL A 139 -31.74 18.31 -5.17
C VAL A 139 -30.50 18.06 -4.30
N PRO A 140 -30.59 17.50 -3.08
CA PRO A 140 -29.41 17.06 -2.34
C PRO A 140 -28.66 16.07 -3.24
N GLN A 141 -27.65 16.55 -3.95
CA GLN A 141 -26.88 15.73 -4.86
C GLN A 141 -26.04 14.83 -3.99
N ASP A 142 -26.14 13.53 -4.23
CA ASP A 142 -25.35 12.50 -3.59
C ASP A 142 -23.90 12.99 -3.40
N HIS A 143 -23.52 13.33 -2.16
CA HIS A 143 -22.16 13.73 -1.78
C HIS A 143 -21.17 12.55 -1.90
N SER A 144 -21.47 11.54 -2.72
CA SER A 144 -20.57 10.45 -3.01
C SER A 144 -19.50 10.86 -3.98
N VAL A 145 -18.34 11.19 -3.42
CA VAL A 145 -17.06 11.08 -4.12
C VAL A 145 -17.02 9.70 -4.78
N SER A 146 -16.65 9.62 -6.05
CA SER A 146 -16.54 8.33 -6.74
C SER A 146 -15.54 7.43 -6.01
N ALA A 147 -15.83 6.12 -5.90
CA ALA A 147 -14.90 5.14 -5.35
C ALA A 147 -13.54 5.19 -6.08
N LEU A 148 -13.55 5.53 -7.37
CA LEU A 148 -12.35 5.72 -8.18
C LEU A 148 -11.42 6.82 -7.66
N ILE A 149 -11.99 7.96 -7.24
CA ILE A 149 -11.22 9.09 -6.71
C ILE A 149 -10.60 8.70 -5.37
N VAL A 150 -11.38 8.07 -4.50
CA VAL A 150 -10.87 7.59 -3.21
C VAL A 150 -9.79 6.53 -3.40
N ALA A 151 -9.97 5.60 -4.34
CA ALA A 151 -8.99 4.59 -4.67
C ALA A 151 -7.67 5.19 -5.16
N SER A 152 -7.72 6.22 -6.01
CA SER A 152 -6.51 6.92 -6.45
C SER A 152 -5.78 7.60 -5.27
N THR A 153 -6.52 8.24 -4.36
CA THR A 153 -5.95 8.82 -3.13
C THR A 153 -5.31 7.74 -2.25
N VAL A 154 -6.00 6.62 -2.02
CA VAL A 154 -5.47 5.49 -1.24
C VAL A 154 -4.22 4.92 -1.92
N ALA A 155 -4.24 4.75 -3.24
CA ALA A 155 -3.09 4.26 -4.00
C ALA A 155 -1.90 5.23 -3.93
N HIS A 156 -2.14 6.53 -3.96
CA HIS A 156 -1.11 7.55 -3.75
C HIS A 156 -0.49 7.43 -2.35
N GLN A 157 -1.30 7.29 -1.30
CA GLN A 157 -0.79 7.12 0.08
C GLN A 157 -0.04 5.80 0.24
N LEU A 158 -0.55 4.71 -0.34
CA LEU A 158 0.11 3.40 -0.35
C LEU A 158 1.44 3.44 -1.13
N GLY A 159 1.49 4.21 -2.22
CA GLY A 159 2.69 4.47 -3.00
C GLY A 159 3.79 5.14 -2.18
N HIS A 160 3.46 6.14 -1.37
CA HIS A 160 4.41 6.73 -0.40
C HIS A 160 4.92 5.71 0.61
N ASN A 161 4.05 4.85 1.16
CA ASN A 161 4.47 3.77 2.06
C ASN A 161 5.46 2.82 1.36
N LEU A 162 5.26 2.56 0.06
CA LEU A 162 6.16 1.77 -0.79
C LEU A 162 7.42 2.53 -1.26
N GLY A 163 7.61 3.78 -0.86
CA GLY A 163 8.81 4.57 -1.15
C GLY A 163 8.73 5.43 -2.42
N MET A 164 7.60 5.48 -3.10
CA MET A 164 7.38 6.35 -4.25
C MET A 164 7.31 7.80 -3.80
N ARG A 165 7.99 8.69 -4.53
CA ARG A 165 7.95 10.15 -4.27
C ARG A 165 7.07 10.82 -5.32
N HIS A 166 6.70 12.08 -5.06
CA HIS A 166 5.92 12.84 -6.04
C HIS A 166 6.64 12.94 -7.40
N ASP A 167 5.84 12.88 -8.45
CA ASP A 167 6.27 13.22 -9.79
C ASP A 167 6.57 14.73 -9.87
N SER A 168 7.64 15.11 -10.56
CA SER A 168 8.02 16.51 -10.73
C SER A 168 8.63 16.77 -12.09
N ALA A 169 8.50 18.00 -12.59
CA ALA A 169 9.00 18.39 -13.91
C ALA A 169 10.50 18.14 -14.09
N GLY A 170 11.30 18.24 -13.01
CA GLY A 170 12.74 17.98 -13.02
C GLY A 170 13.12 16.49 -13.12
N ARG A 171 12.16 15.56 -12.95
CA ARG A 171 12.40 14.12 -13.02
C ARG A 171 11.98 13.47 -14.34
N PHE A 172 11.35 14.22 -15.25
CA PHE A 172 10.86 13.72 -16.54
C PHE A 172 9.99 12.45 -16.40
N CYS A 173 9.01 12.51 -15.49
CA CYS A 173 8.12 11.41 -15.21
C CYS A 173 6.95 11.35 -16.21
N ASP A 174 6.67 10.16 -16.74
CA ASP A 174 5.62 9.90 -17.73
C ASP A 174 4.75 8.72 -17.29
N CYS A 175 3.46 8.78 -17.63
CA CYS A 175 2.47 7.73 -17.42
C CYS A 175 1.42 7.73 -18.55
N SER A 176 0.80 6.58 -18.80
CA SER A 176 -0.19 6.38 -19.88
C SER A 176 -1.31 7.42 -19.92
N ASP A 177 -1.73 7.92 -18.76
CA ASP A 177 -2.87 8.83 -18.60
C ASP A 177 -2.56 10.31 -18.88
N GLN A 178 -1.29 10.71 -19.04
CA GLN A 178 -0.95 12.10 -19.42
C GLN A 178 -1.60 12.52 -20.73
N ARG A 179 -1.97 11.56 -21.59
CA ARG A 179 -2.63 11.81 -22.88
C ARG A 179 -4.10 12.25 -22.77
N GLN A 180 -4.72 12.15 -21.58
CA GLN A 180 -6.14 12.46 -21.36
C GLN A 180 -6.36 13.60 -20.35
N ASP A 181 -5.39 14.51 -20.18
CA ASP A 181 -5.46 15.62 -19.21
C ASP A 181 -5.60 15.15 -17.75
N ARG A 182 -5.16 13.91 -17.47
CA ARG A 182 -5.07 13.31 -16.14
C ARG A 182 -3.60 13.25 -15.71
N GLY A 183 -3.33 13.65 -14.48
CA GLY A 183 -2.00 13.47 -13.88
C GLY A 183 -1.71 11.99 -13.61
N CYS A 184 -0.48 11.68 -13.20
CA CYS A 184 -0.13 10.36 -12.68
C CYS A 184 -0.59 10.22 -11.22
N ILE A 185 -0.72 9.00 -10.69
CA ILE A 185 -1.15 8.76 -9.29
C ILE A 185 -0.26 9.54 -8.31
N MET A 186 1.06 9.56 -8.52
CA MET A 186 2.02 10.27 -7.66
C MET A 186 2.22 11.74 -8.01
N ALA A 187 1.42 12.32 -8.92
CA ALA A 187 1.46 13.75 -9.16
C ALA A 187 0.94 14.53 -7.95
N PRO A 188 1.46 15.74 -7.68
CA PRO A 188 0.85 16.64 -6.72
C PRO A 188 -0.62 16.92 -7.10
N PRO A 189 -1.53 17.09 -6.13
CA PRO A 189 -2.94 17.35 -6.43
C PRO A 189 -3.12 18.73 -7.09
N THR A 190 -3.35 18.76 -8.40
CA THR A 190 -3.52 20.00 -9.19
C THR A 190 -4.93 20.19 -9.78
N GLY A 191 -5.88 19.30 -9.52
CA GLY A 191 -7.22 19.36 -10.14
C GLY A 191 -8.24 18.38 -9.57
N LEU A 192 -9.40 18.31 -10.23
CA LEU A 192 -10.55 17.47 -9.85
C LEU A 192 -10.44 16.02 -10.36
N THR A 193 -9.59 15.77 -11.36
CA THR A 193 -9.42 14.44 -11.98
C THR A 193 -8.26 13.69 -11.32
N PRO A 194 -8.51 12.49 -10.77
CA PRO A 194 -7.44 11.68 -10.19
C PRO A 194 -6.55 11.08 -11.28
N GLY A 195 -5.28 10.84 -10.96
CA GLY A 195 -4.43 9.98 -11.76
C GLY A 195 -4.81 8.51 -11.59
N LEU A 196 -4.72 7.72 -12.66
CA LEU A 196 -5.13 6.31 -12.66
C LEU A 196 -3.97 5.36 -12.99
N SER A 197 -2.80 5.91 -13.32
CA SER A 197 -1.58 5.15 -13.62
C SER A 197 -0.40 5.70 -12.86
N PHE A 198 0.49 4.80 -12.41
CA PHE A 198 1.79 5.19 -11.89
C PHE A 198 2.74 5.60 -13.02
N SER A 199 3.70 6.47 -12.69
CA SER A 199 4.74 6.91 -13.62
C SER A 199 5.92 5.94 -13.67
N ASN A 200 6.73 6.04 -14.71
CA ASN A 200 8.04 5.39 -14.77
C ASN A 200 8.93 5.74 -13.55
N CYS A 201 8.85 6.98 -13.04
CA CYS A 201 9.54 7.40 -11.83
C CYS A 201 9.06 6.66 -10.57
N SER A 202 7.76 6.39 -10.49
CA SER A 202 7.15 5.65 -9.38
C SER A 202 7.64 4.20 -9.36
N GLN A 203 7.70 3.56 -10.53
CA GLN A 203 8.27 2.21 -10.68
C GLN A 203 9.74 2.16 -10.22
N GLN A 204 10.57 3.11 -10.64
CA GLN A 204 11.98 3.18 -10.23
C GLN A 204 12.15 3.41 -8.72
N ASP A 205 11.28 4.24 -8.12
CA ASP A 205 11.32 4.47 -6.68
C ASP A 205 10.88 3.23 -5.88
N LEU A 206 9.89 2.46 -6.38
CA LEU A 206 9.49 1.16 -5.80
C LEU A 206 10.64 0.15 -5.89
N GLU A 207 11.23 -0.05 -7.06
CA GLU A 207 12.36 -0.98 -7.23
C GLU A 207 13.53 -0.62 -6.31
N ARG A 208 13.83 0.67 -6.19
CA ARG A 208 14.84 1.16 -5.25
C ARG A 208 14.43 0.79 -3.82
N SER A 209 13.21 1.13 -3.42
CA SER A 209 12.67 0.87 -2.09
C SER A 209 12.83 -0.60 -1.67
N LEU A 210 12.46 -1.53 -2.55
CA LEU A 210 12.57 -2.98 -2.33
C LEU A 210 14.04 -3.44 -2.23
N ARG A 211 14.94 -2.93 -3.08
CA ARG A 211 16.38 -3.25 -3.00
C ARG A 211 17.05 -2.79 -1.72
N TRP A 212 16.54 -1.74 -1.07
CA TRP A 212 17.00 -1.29 0.24
C TRP A 212 16.34 -2.04 1.40
N GLY A 213 15.61 -3.13 1.09
CA GLY A 213 15.03 -4.07 2.05
C GLY A 213 13.76 -3.58 2.74
N GLN A 214 13.04 -2.65 2.11
CA GLN A 214 11.64 -2.43 2.46
C GLN A 214 10.76 -3.48 1.76
N GLY A 215 9.57 -3.71 2.30
CA GLY A 215 8.63 -4.64 1.68
C GLY A 215 8.89 -6.12 1.99
N TRP A 216 9.68 -6.45 3.02
CA TRP A 216 9.99 -7.82 3.43
C TRP A 216 8.73 -8.68 3.75
N CYS A 217 7.62 -8.05 4.11
CA CYS A 217 6.32 -8.70 4.33
C CYS A 217 5.49 -8.91 3.05
N LEU A 218 5.98 -8.50 1.87
CA LEU A 218 5.17 -8.50 0.64
C LEU A 218 5.34 -9.77 -0.19
N SER A 219 6.26 -10.64 0.19
CA SER A 219 6.62 -11.85 -0.57
C SER A 219 5.65 -13.00 -0.37
N ASN A 220 4.84 -13.01 0.69
CA ASN A 220 3.82 -14.03 0.91
C ASN A 220 2.51 -13.70 0.19
N VAL A 221 1.82 -14.76 -0.23
CA VAL A 221 0.45 -14.70 -0.76
C VAL A 221 -0.52 -14.81 0.43
N PRO A 222 -1.55 -13.96 0.54
CA PRO A 222 -2.56 -14.08 1.58
C PRO A 222 -3.31 -15.41 1.49
N GLU A 223 -3.64 -16.00 2.63
CA GLU A 223 -4.46 -17.21 2.68
C GLU A 223 -5.87 -16.92 2.14
N PRO A 224 -6.47 -17.81 1.33
CA PRO A 224 -7.79 -17.61 0.75
C PRO A 224 -8.88 -17.24 1.77
N GLN A 225 -8.81 -17.82 2.98
CA GLN A 225 -9.81 -17.61 4.04
C GLN A 225 -9.70 -16.22 4.71
N ARG A 226 -8.59 -15.50 4.50
CA ARG A 226 -8.33 -14.19 5.12
C ARG A 226 -8.82 -13.02 4.27
N LEU A 227 -9.20 -13.27 3.02
CA LEU A 227 -9.67 -12.23 2.11
C LEU A 227 -11.08 -11.74 2.51
N ALA A 228 -11.27 -10.43 2.44
CA ALA A 228 -12.56 -9.80 2.72
C ALA A 228 -13.48 -9.89 1.51
N GLY A 229 -14.74 -10.23 1.75
CA GLY A 229 -15.76 -10.30 0.70
C GLY A 229 -16.32 -11.70 0.54
N SER A 230 -17.03 -11.92 -0.57
CA SER A 230 -17.42 -13.26 -1.02
C SER A 230 -16.52 -13.64 -2.20
N PRO A 231 -16.14 -14.93 -2.34
CA PRO A 231 -15.31 -15.38 -3.44
C PRO A 231 -15.80 -14.88 -4.80
N PHE A 232 -14.90 -14.35 -5.62
CA PHE A 232 -15.21 -13.79 -6.92
C PHE A 232 -14.21 -14.26 -7.98
N CYS A 233 -14.65 -15.21 -8.80
CA CYS A 233 -13.88 -15.70 -9.93
C CYS A 233 -13.60 -14.58 -10.95
N GLY A 234 -12.31 -14.29 -11.15
CA GLY A 234 -11.80 -13.32 -12.11
C GLY A 234 -11.16 -12.08 -11.49
N ASN A 235 -10.99 -12.03 -10.17
CA ASN A 235 -10.25 -10.95 -9.47
C ASN A 235 -8.76 -11.28 -9.28
N ARG A 236 -8.30 -12.43 -9.78
CA ARG A 236 -6.91 -12.92 -9.71
C ARG A 236 -6.43 -13.20 -8.28
N PHE A 237 -7.34 -13.39 -7.32
CA PHE A 237 -7.02 -13.88 -5.99
C PHE A 237 -7.54 -15.30 -5.87
N LEU A 238 -6.72 -16.20 -5.34
CA LEU A 238 -7.20 -17.54 -5.06
C LEU A 238 -8.10 -17.50 -3.82
N GLU A 239 -9.40 -17.73 -4.01
CA GLU A 239 -10.40 -17.68 -2.94
C GLU A 239 -10.99 -19.07 -2.63
N PRO A 240 -11.66 -19.25 -1.47
CA PRO A 240 -12.25 -20.53 -1.11
C PRO A 240 -13.23 -21.05 -2.18
N GLY A 241 -12.93 -22.22 -2.75
CA GLY A 241 -13.72 -22.85 -3.81
C GLY A 241 -13.07 -22.78 -5.19
N GLU A 242 -12.01 -22.00 -5.36
CA GLU A 242 -11.28 -21.86 -6.62
C GLU A 242 -10.02 -22.74 -6.62
N GLY A 243 -9.67 -23.27 -7.80
CA GLY A 243 -8.41 -23.97 -8.04
C GLY A 243 -7.36 -23.09 -8.73
N CYS A 244 -7.77 -21.97 -9.32
CA CYS A 244 -6.93 -20.96 -9.94
C CYS A 244 -7.77 -19.71 -10.25
N ASP A 245 -7.14 -18.54 -10.35
CA ASP A 245 -7.80 -17.33 -10.87
C ASP A 245 -6.80 -16.53 -11.72
N CYS A 246 -7.04 -16.50 -13.04
CA CYS A 246 -6.24 -15.77 -14.02
C CYS A 246 -6.89 -14.47 -14.51
N GLY A 247 -7.97 -14.03 -13.86
CA GLY A 247 -8.73 -12.85 -14.24
C GLY A 247 -9.94 -13.17 -15.12
N LEU A 248 -10.60 -12.11 -15.60
CA LEU A 248 -11.76 -12.21 -16.48
C LEU A 248 -11.43 -12.96 -17.79
N SER A 249 -12.43 -13.58 -18.42
CA SER A 249 -12.23 -14.44 -19.59
C SER A 249 -11.52 -13.78 -20.77
N LEU A 250 -11.63 -12.46 -20.93
CA LEU A 250 -10.97 -11.71 -22.00
C LEU A 250 -9.48 -11.41 -21.70
N GLU A 251 -9.11 -11.38 -20.42
CA GLU A 251 -7.78 -11.02 -19.95
C GLU A 251 -6.92 -12.24 -19.61
N CYS A 252 -7.57 -13.35 -19.25
CA CYS A 252 -6.88 -14.56 -18.86
C CYS A 252 -6.10 -15.16 -20.04
N THR A 253 -4.78 -15.20 -19.89
CA THR A 253 -3.84 -15.82 -20.82
C THR A 253 -3.26 -17.14 -20.30
N ASP A 254 -3.69 -17.59 -19.12
CA ASP A 254 -3.17 -18.79 -18.47
C ASP A 254 -3.80 -20.07 -19.07
N PRO A 255 -3.03 -20.91 -19.79
CA PRO A 255 -3.54 -22.14 -20.37
C PRO A 255 -3.94 -23.20 -19.32
N CYS A 256 -3.48 -23.06 -18.09
CA CYS A 256 -3.72 -24.01 -17.00
C CYS A 256 -5.02 -23.72 -16.25
N CYS A 257 -5.64 -22.57 -16.48
CA CYS A 257 -6.79 -22.10 -15.72
C CYS A 257 -8.02 -21.87 -16.60
N ASN A 258 -9.16 -22.40 -16.19
CA ASN A 258 -10.45 -22.08 -16.81
C ASN A 258 -11.05 -20.82 -16.17
N SER A 259 -10.84 -19.68 -16.82
CA SER A 259 -11.30 -18.34 -16.38
C SER A 259 -12.81 -18.20 -16.16
N SER A 260 -13.65 -19.10 -16.69
CA SER A 260 -15.10 -19.05 -16.47
C SER A 260 -15.55 -19.79 -15.21
N THR A 261 -14.69 -20.68 -14.70
CA THR A 261 -15.01 -21.55 -13.55
C THR A 261 -14.02 -21.39 -12.38
N CYS A 262 -12.89 -20.71 -12.62
CA CYS A 262 -11.76 -20.60 -11.70
C CYS A 262 -11.28 -21.97 -11.19
N GLN A 263 -11.26 -22.94 -12.10
CA GLN A 263 -10.77 -24.28 -11.85
C GLN A 263 -9.59 -24.58 -12.77
N LEU A 264 -8.66 -25.37 -12.26
CA LEU A 264 -7.57 -25.91 -13.07
C LEU A 264 -8.14 -26.76 -14.20
N VAL A 265 -7.52 -26.67 -15.37
CA VAL A 265 -7.86 -27.54 -16.50
C VAL A 265 -7.48 -29.00 -16.19
N PRO A 266 -8.16 -30.00 -16.78
CA PRO A 266 -7.83 -31.41 -16.52
C PRO A 266 -6.35 -31.71 -16.78
N GLY A 267 -5.68 -32.28 -15.77
CA GLY A 267 -4.26 -32.63 -15.82
C GLY A 267 -3.30 -31.53 -15.33
N ALA A 268 -3.78 -30.32 -15.08
CA ALA A 268 -2.98 -29.27 -14.44
C ALA A 268 -2.90 -29.48 -12.92
N ALA A 269 -1.72 -29.28 -12.36
CA ALA A 269 -1.45 -29.29 -10.92
C ALA A 269 -1.29 -27.88 -10.33
N CYS A 270 -1.09 -26.88 -11.18
CA CYS A 270 -0.86 -25.48 -10.80
C CYS A 270 -1.22 -24.53 -11.95
N ALA A 271 -1.29 -23.23 -11.65
CA ALA A 271 -1.53 -22.17 -12.63
C ALA A 271 -0.19 -21.53 -13.06
N THR A 272 -0.12 -21.00 -14.29
CA THR A 272 1.14 -20.45 -14.86
C THR A 272 1.64 -19.23 -14.08
N GLY A 273 0.75 -18.51 -13.39
CA GLY A 273 1.12 -17.36 -12.55
C GLY A 273 1.87 -17.73 -11.26
N ASP A 274 1.94 -19.01 -10.92
CA ASP A 274 2.58 -19.48 -9.70
C ASP A 274 4.11 -19.64 -9.85
N ALA A 275 4.87 -19.17 -8.85
CA ALA A 275 6.34 -19.16 -8.90
C ALA A 275 6.99 -20.56 -9.01
N CYS A 276 6.31 -21.60 -8.54
CA CYS A 276 6.76 -23.00 -8.61
C CYS A 276 5.97 -23.84 -9.63
N CYS A 277 5.44 -23.21 -10.68
CA CYS A 277 4.72 -23.89 -11.75
C CYS A 277 5.43 -23.75 -13.10
N GLN A 278 5.52 -24.86 -13.85
CA GLN A 278 5.98 -24.87 -15.23
C GLN A 278 5.14 -25.86 -16.03
N ASP A 279 4.63 -25.41 -17.19
CA ASP A 279 3.78 -26.22 -18.08
C ASP A 279 2.60 -26.90 -17.33
N CYS A 280 1.94 -26.14 -16.46
CA CYS A 280 0.85 -26.59 -15.59
C CYS A 280 1.23 -27.70 -14.59
N GLN A 281 2.52 -27.95 -14.36
CA GLN A 281 3.03 -28.94 -13.42
C GLN A 281 3.92 -28.28 -12.35
N LEU A 282 3.92 -28.88 -11.16
CA LEU A 282 4.77 -28.42 -10.08
C LEU A 282 6.25 -28.63 -10.42
N LEU A 283 7.04 -27.58 -10.21
CA LEU A 283 8.49 -27.68 -10.26
C LEU A 283 9.01 -28.61 -9.16
N ARG A 284 10.10 -29.32 -9.43
CA ARG A 284 10.69 -30.25 -8.45
C ARG A 284 11.30 -29.50 -7.28
N ALA A 285 11.40 -30.21 -6.15
CA ALA A 285 12.10 -29.75 -4.97
C ALA A 285 13.54 -29.27 -5.31
N GLY A 286 13.91 -28.08 -4.84
CA GLY A 286 15.22 -27.47 -5.07
C GLY A 286 15.33 -26.61 -6.32
N HIS A 287 14.26 -26.40 -7.09
CA HIS A 287 14.25 -25.40 -8.16
C HIS A 287 14.18 -23.99 -7.56
N PRO A 288 15.05 -23.03 -7.92
CA PRO A 288 14.98 -21.67 -7.39
C PRO A 288 13.69 -20.99 -7.85
N CYS A 289 12.96 -20.37 -6.92
CA CYS A 289 11.73 -19.62 -7.19
C CYS A 289 11.82 -18.14 -6.82
N ARG A 290 12.79 -17.76 -5.98
CA ARG A 290 13.12 -16.37 -5.68
C ARG A 290 14.62 -16.18 -5.56
N GLU A 291 15.13 -15.17 -6.26
CA GLU A 291 16.52 -14.73 -6.15
C GLU A 291 16.70 -13.76 -4.99
N PRO A 292 17.86 -13.73 -4.33
CA PRO A 292 18.12 -12.81 -3.22
C PRO A 292 18.25 -11.36 -3.74
N LEU A 293 17.62 -10.41 -3.03
CA LEU A 293 17.64 -8.99 -3.35
C LEU A 293 18.92 -8.27 -2.89
N GLY A 294 19.71 -8.89 -2.01
CA GLY A 294 20.93 -8.32 -1.47
C GLY A 294 21.73 -9.30 -0.62
N GLU A 295 22.83 -8.83 -0.03
CA GLU A 295 23.74 -9.68 0.76
C GLU A 295 23.14 -10.19 2.08
N CYS A 296 22.02 -9.61 2.52
CA CYS A 296 21.30 -9.99 3.75
C CYS A 296 20.08 -10.90 3.49
N ASP A 297 19.80 -11.22 2.23
CA ASP A 297 18.63 -11.96 1.78
C ASP A 297 19.04 -13.35 1.26
N LEU A 298 18.22 -14.38 1.49
CA LEU A 298 18.50 -15.75 1.07
C LEU A 298 17.64 -16.14 -0.15
N PRO A 299 18.11 -17.03 -1.03
CA PRO A 299 17.27 -17.57 -2.10
C PRO A 299 16.24 -18.57 -1.55
N GLU A 300 15.06 -18.64 -2.17
CA GLU A 300 14.06 -19.69 -1.93
C GLU A 300 13.95 -20.65 -3.10
N PHE A 301 13.56 -21.86 -2.75
CA PHE A 301 13.44 -22.98 -3.67
C PHE A 301 12.09 -23.66 -3.51
N CYS A 302 11.53 -24.12 -4.62
CA CYS A 302 10.32 -24.94 -4.63
C CYS A 302 10.51 -26.19 -3.78
N ASP A 303 9.44 -26.63 -3.12
CA ASP A 303 9.41 -27.82 -2.27
C ASP A 303 8.98 -29.09 -3.04
N GLY A 304 8.46 -28.94 -4.26
CA GLY A 304 7.96 -30.03 -5.08
C GLY A 304 6.51 -30.45 -4.81
N VAL A 305 5.82 -29.78 -3.89
CA VAL A 305 4.45 -30.12 -3.47
C VAL A 305 3.49 -28.94 -3.51
N SER A 306 4.00 -27.71 -3.42
CA SER A 306 3.25 -26.46 -3.48
C SER A 306 3.55 -25.71 -4.79
N PRO A 307 2.53 -25.07 -5.42
CA PRO A 307 2.76 -24.17 -6.55
C PRO A 307 3.38 -22.84 -6.11
N HIS A 308 3.27 -22.48 -4.83
CA HIS A 308 3.80 -21.23 -4.31
C HIS A 308 5.24 -21.39 -3.82
N CYS A 309 6.05 -20.36 -4.03
CA CYS A 309 7.37 -20.27 -3.44
C CYS A 309 7.22 -20.19 -1.90
N PRO A 310 8.10 -20.85 -1.11
CA PRO A 310 8.08 -20.73 0.34
C PRO A 310 8.20 -19.27 0.82
N PRO A 311 7.83 -18.99 2.09
CA PRO A 311 8.00 -17.66 2.67
C PRO A 311 9.45 -17.18 2.60
N ASP A 312 9.61 -15.89 2.36
CA ASP A 312 10.89 -15.17 2.27
C ASP A 312 11.71 -15.31 3.56
N THR A 313 12.96 -15.73 3.41
CA THR A 313 13.91 -15.93 4.50
C THR A 313 15.17 -15.11 4.31
N PHE A 314 15.76 -14.69 5.42
CA PHE A 314 16.90 -13.77 5.42
C PHE A 314 18.01 -14.23 6.36
N LEU A 315 19.18 -13.63 6.18
CA LEU A 315 20.26 -13.75 7.16
C LEU A 315 19.80 -13.23 8.51
N GLN A 316 20.32 -13.83 9.56
CA GLN A 316 20.03 -13.43 10.93
C GLN A 316 20.36 -11.96 11.16
N ASP A 317 19.42 -11.25 11.80
CA ASP A 317 19.59 -9.87 12.22
C ASP A 317 20.88 -9.70 13.04
N GLY A 318 21.65 -8.67 12.69
CA GLY A 318 22.94 -8.34 13.30
C GLY A 318 24.16 -8.74 12.48
N GLN A 319 24.03 -9.61 11.47
CA GLN A 319 25.19 -9.99 10.65
C GLN A 319 25.81 -8.80 9.91
N PRO A 320 27.15 -8.67 9.84
CA PRO A 320 27.78 -7.52 9.24
C PRO A 320 27.58 -7.55 7.72
N CYS A 321 27.21 -6.40 7.18
CA CYS A 321 26.97 -6.20 5.76
C CYS A 321 27.63 -4.88 5.30
N ALA A 322 27.63 -4.59 4.01
CA ALA A 322 28.27 -3.43 3.40
C ALA A 322 29.76 -3.30 3.77
N ARG A 323 30.46 -4.43 3.84
CA ARG A 323 31.86 -4.56 4.33
C ARG A 323 32.02 -4.12 5.79
N GLY A 324 31.06 -4.46 6.65
CA GLY A 324 31.07 -4.15 8.08
C GLY A 324 30.64 -2.72 8.42
N ARG A 325 30.05 -1.99 7.48
CA ARG A 325 29.54 -0.62 7.69
C ARG A 325 28.09 -0.58 8.18
N ALA A 326 27.40 -1.70 8.11
CA ALA A 326 26.04 -1.87 8.60
C ALA A 326 25.84 -3.32 9.06
N SER A 327 24.65 -3.60 9.59
CA SER A 327 24.21 -4.93 9.98
C SER A 327 22.91 -5.27 9.27
N CYS A 328 22.74 -6.54 8.92
CA CYS A 328 21.49 -7.08 8.40
C CYS A 328 20.37 -6.87 9.41
N TYR A 329 19.22 -6.44 8.94
CA TYR A 329 18.00 -6.34 9.75
C TYR A 329 16.79 -6.54 8.84
N GLY A 330 15.99 -7.59 9.10
CA GLY A 330 14.82 -7.95 8.29
C GLY A 330 15.15 -8.14 6.81
N GLY A 331 16.26 -8.82 6.50
CA GLY A 331 16.74 -9.06 5.12
C GLY A 331 17.43 -7.87 4.44
N ALA A 332 17.47 -6.70 5.10
CA ALA A 332 18.02 -5.48 4.53
C ALA A 332 19.44 -5.16 5.05
N CYS A 333 20.31 -4.66 4.17
CA CYS A 333 21.55 -3.99 4.59
C CYS A 333 21.42 -2.46 4.51
N ALA A 334 20.89 -1.84 5.57
CA ALA A 334 20.66 -0.40 5.60
C ALA A 334 21.86 0.37 6.20
N THR A 335 22.61 1.08 5.35
CA THR A 335 23.69 1.99 5.81
C THR A 335 23.14 3.37 6.16
N TYR A 336 23.78 4.10 7.08
CA TYR A 336 23.37 5.47 7.41
C TYR A 336 23.47 6.41 6.19
N GLU A 337 24.52 6.24 5.39
CA GLU A 337 24.68 6.97 4.12
C GLU A 337 23.55 6.65 3.14
N GLY A 338 23.20 5.36 2.97
CA GLY A 338 22.09 4.94 2.12
C GLY A 338 20.76 5.56 2.53
N GLN A 339 20.47 5.61 3.83
CA GLN A 339 19.27 6.26 4.37
C GLN A 339 19.26 7.77 4.07
N CYS A 340 20.40 8.47 4.23
CA CYS A 340 20.51 9.88 3.85
C CYS A 340 20.23 10.09 2.37
N GLN A 341 20.82 9.27 1.49
CA GLN A 341 20.63 9.39 0.05
C GLN A 341 19.19 9.09 -0.38
N GLN A 342 18.53 8.14 0.29
CA GLN A 342 17.14 7.83 0.04
C GLN A 342 16.21 9.00 0.41
N LEU A 343 16.44 9.61 1.57
CA LEU A 343 15.58 10.67 2.09
C LEU A 343 15.85 12.04 1.43
N LEU A 344 17.12 12.35 1.16
CA LEU A 344 17.56 13.69 0.74
C LEU A 344 18.07 13.75 -0.71
N GLY A 345 18.24 12.59 -1.36
CA GLY A 345 18.73 12.48 -2.73
C GLY A 345 20.22 12.13 -2.85
N THR A 346 20.63 11.84 -4.07
CA THR A 346 22.01 11.47 -4.41
C THR A 346 23.01 12.54 -3.96
N GLY A 347 24.09 12.11 -3.28
CA GLY A 347 25.12 13.00 -2.74
C GLY A 347 24.88 13.44 -1.28
N ALA A 348 23.68 13.16 -0.73
CA ALA A 348 23.46 13.33 0.70
C ALA A 348 24.35 12.38 1.51
N SER A 349 24.85 12.88 2.64
CA SER A 349 25.83 12.19 3.48
C SER A 349 25.38 12.22 4.95
N PRO A 350 25.83 11.25 5.76
CA PRO A 350 25.69 11.28 7.21
C PRO A 350 26.15 12.60 7.82
N VAL A 351 25.42 13.10 8.82
CA VAL A 351 25.92 14.19 9.67
C VAL A 351 26.92 13.64 10.70
N SER A 352 27.72 14.52 11.32
CA SER A 352 28.68 14.11 12.34
C SER A 352 27.98 13.48 13.55
N SER A 353 28.66 12.56 14.23
CA SER A 353 28.18 11.97 15.49
C SER A 353 27.87 13.03 16.56
N SER A 354 28.61 14.13 16.58
CA SER A 354 28.35 15.29 17.43
C SER A 354 27.02 15.99 17.12
N CYS A 355 26.65 16.08 15.84
CA CYS A 355 25.36 16.63 15.41
C CYS A 355 24.20 15.75 15.89
N VAL A 356 24.30 14.44 15.66
CA VAL A 356 23.29 13.47 16.10
C VAL A 356 23.11 13.51 17.61
N ALA A 357 24.20 13.46 18.37
CA ALA A 357 24.17 13.51 19.83
C ALA A 357 23.58 14.84 20.35
N SER A 358 23.94 15.98 19.74
CA SER A 358 23.44 17.29 20.16
C SER A 358 21.96 17.49 19.85
N LEU A 359 21.48 16.99 18.72
CA LEU A 359 20.09 17.21 18.29
C LEU A 359 19.14 16.20 18.94
N ASN A 360 19.48 14.91 18.95
CA ASN A 360 18.59 13.88 19.49
C ASN A 360 18.47 13.92 21.01
N ALA A 361 19.50 14.41 21.73
CA ALA A 361 19.45 14.57 23.17
C ALA A 361 18.51 15.69 23.64
N LYS A 362 18.01 16.54 22.73
CA LYS A 362 17.03 17.59 23.09
C LYS A 362 15.69 16.99 23.51
N GLY A 363 15.34 15.81 23.03
CA GLY A 363 14.07 15.16 23.33
C GLY A 363 12.87 15.99 22.87
N ASP A 364 13.03 16.74 21.78
CA ASP A 364 11.99 17.61 21.24
C ASP A 364 11.44 17.05 19.91
N LYS A 365 10.48 17.77 19.31
CA LYS A 365 9.83 17.37 18.05
C LYS A 365 10.78 17.22 16.87
N ARG A 366 12.03 17.69 16.96
CA ARG A 366 13.03 17.71 15.88
C ARG A 366 14.20 16.78 16.16
N GLY A 367 14.35 16.27 17.38
CA GLY A 367 15.38 15.32 17.75
C GLY A 367 15.03 14.58 19.03
N HIS A 368 14.75 13.28 18.90
CA HIS A 368 14.45 12.36 20.00
C HIS A 368 14.78 10.92 19.59
N CYS A 369 14.90 10.00 20.55
CA CYS A 369 15.18 8.57 20.30
C CYS A 369 13.92 7.70 20.17
N GLY A 370 12.74 8.29 20.36
CA GLY A 370 11.44 7.66 20.14
C GLY A 370 10.36 8.29 21.02
N GLN A 371 9.17 7.69 21.08
CA GLN A 371 8.00 8.26 21.79
C GLN A 371 7.79 7.66 23.18
N LEU A 372 8.48 6.56 23.50
CA LEU A 372 8.33 5.83 24.75
C LEU A 372 9.55 6.10 25.67
N PRO A 373 9.44 5.82 26.98
CA PRO A 373 10.56 6.00 27.91
C PRO A 373 11.81 5.19 27.56
N ASN A 374 11.67 4.12 26.77
CA ASN A 374 12.77 3.28 26.29
C ASN A 374 13.36 3.73 24.93
N GLY A 375 12.92 4.88 24.42
CA GLY A 375 13.14 5.29 23.03
C GLY A 375 11.98 4.85 22.17
#